data_AF-A0A7K0LUQ6-F1
#
_entry.id   AF-A0A7K0LUQ6-F1
#
_cell.length_a   1.000
_cell.length_b   1.000
_cell.length_c   1.000
_cell.angle_alpha   90.00
_cell.angle_beta   90.00
_cell.angle_gamma   90.00
#
_symmetry.space_group_name_H-M   'P 1'
#
loop_
_entity.id
_entity.type
_entity.pdbx_description
1 polymer ?
#
loop_
_entity_poly.entity_id
_entity_poly.type
_entity_poly.pdbx_seq_one_letter_code
_entity_poly.pdbx_strand_id
1 'polypeptide(L)'
;TPCREGTYWITGMLERFEHGHGQEADVDKIVHVCTQIAGRSFCALGDAAATPYPAALKYFRDEFLAATHTSADEQFDPVASYLFAGAAR
;
A
#
# COMPACT_ATOMS: atom_id res chain seq x y z
N THR A 1 -11.34 6.04 -16.11
CA THR A 1 -9.89 5.81 -16.32
C THR A 1 -9.16 7.09 -15.96
N PRO A 2 -9.12 7.41 -14.66
CA PRO A 2 -7.88 7.23 -13.91
C PRO A 2 -8.07 6.38 -12.64
N CYS A 3 -9.27 6.30 -12.08
CA CYS A 3 -9.59 5.39 -10.99
C CYS A 3 -9.28 3.92 -11.34
N ARG A 4 -9.88 3.36 -12.41
CA ARG A 4 -9.72 1.93 -12.79
C ARG A 4 -8.27 1.49 -12.97
N GLU A 5 -7.54 2.17 -13.86
CA GLU A 5 -6.15 1.83 -14.16
C GLU A 5 -5.23 2.19 -13.00
N GLY A 6 -5.43 3.37 -12.39
CA GLY A 6 -4.62 3.83 -11.27
C GLY A 6 -4.69 2.86 -10.08
N THR A 7 -5.89 2.40 -9.72
CA THR A 7 -6.04 1.39 -8.66
C THR A 7 -5.43 0.05 -9.05
N TYR A 8 -5.52 -0.36 -10.31
CA TYR A 8 -4.84 -1.59 -10.78
C TYR A 8 -3.32 -1.52 -10.59
N TRP A 9 -2.70 -0.41 -10.99
CA TRP A 9 -1.25 -0.20 -10.79
C TRP A 9 -0.87 -0.16 -9.30
N ILE A 10 -1.68 0.52 -8.49
CA ILE A 10 -1.48 0.60 -7.04
C ILE A 10 -1.55 -0.79 -6.41
N THR A 11 -2.59 -1.58 -6.71
CA THR A 11 -2.74 -2.94 -6.20
C THR A 11 -1.53 -3.81 -6.55
N GLY A 12 -1.07 -3.78 -7.80
CA GLY A 12 0.11 -4.56 -8.20
C GLY A 12 1.40 -4.12 -7.49
N MET A 13 1.56 -2.85 -7.15
CA MET A 13 2.68 -2.38 -6.32
C MET A 13 2.55 -2.86 -4.87
N LEU A 14 1.35 -2.79 -4.29
CA LEU A 14 1.08 -3.24 -2.92
C LEU A 14 1.27 -4.75 -2.76
N GLU A 15 0.79 -5.54 -3.71
CA GLU A 15 1.01 -7.00 -3.74
C GLU A 15 2.51 -7.32 -3.76
N ARG A 16 3.32 -6.55 -4.50
CA ARG A 16 4.78 -6.73 -4.47
C ARG A 16 5.37 -6.39 -3.11
N PHE A 17 4.98 -5.27 -2.49
CA PHE A 17 5.45 -4.93 -1.15
C PHE A 17 5.05 -5.98 -0.11
N GLU A 18 3.80 -6.45 -0.16
CA GLU A 18 3.27 -7.48 0.75
C GLU A 18 4.12 -8.76 0.74
N HIS A 19 4.60 -9.18 -0.43
CA HIS A 19 5.41 -10.39 -0.59
C HIS A 19 6.93 -10.17 -0.48
N GLY A 20 7.39 -8.97 -0.09
CA GLY A 20 8.84 -8.70 -0.01
C GLY A 20 9.52 -8.59 -1.38
N HIS A 21 8.77 -8.22 -2.42
CA HIS A 21 9.22 -8.08 -3.81
C HIS A 21 9.04 -6.65 -4.34
N GLY A 22 8.88 -5.68 -3.43
CA GLY A 22 8.82 -4.26 -3.76
C GLY A 22 10.10 -3.79 -4.45
N GLN A 23 9.99 -2.74 -5.27
CA GLN A 23 11.15 -2.05 -5.84
C GLN A 23 11.30 -0.70 -5.16
N GLU A 24 12.54 -0.24 -4.92
CA GLU A 24 12.75 1.12 -4.39
C GLU A 24 12.09 2.20 -5.25
N ALA A 25 12.08 1.99 -6.58
CA ALA A 25 11.39 2.88 -7.51
C ALA A 25 9.86 2.89 -7.31
N ASP A 26 9.26 1.80 -6.83
CA ASP A 26 7.82 1.72 -6.57
C ASP A 26 7.40 2.60 -5.38
N VAL A 27 8.32 2.84 -4.43
CA VAL A 27 8.07 3.66 -3.23
C VAL A 27 7.62 5.05 -3.64
N ASP A 28 8.35 5.74 -4.51
CA ASP A 28 7.94 7.08 -4.95
C ASP A 28 6.88 7.04 -6.07
N LYS A 29 6.86 5.95 -6.87
CA LYS A 29 5.93 5.78 -7.98
C LYS A 29 4.48 5.66 -7.52
N ILE A 30 4.21 5.03 -6.38
CA ILE A 30 2.83 4.89 -5.87
C ILE A 30 2.20 6.27 -5.63
N VAL A 31 2.95 7.24 -5.08
CA VAL A 31 2.48 8.62 -4.88
C VAL A 31 2.29 9.31 -6.22
N HIS A 32 3.19 9.10 -7.17
CA HIS A 32 3.02 9.65 -8.52
C HIS A 32 1.71 9.17 -9.15
N VAL A 33 1.38 7.88 -9.07
CA VAL A 33 0.11 7.35 -9.57
C VAL A 33 -1.08 7.99 -8.83
N CYS A 34 -0.99 8.20 -7.52
CA CYS A 34 -2.04 8.88 -6.75
C CYS A 34 -2.35 10.28 -7.27
N THR A 35 -1.32 11.06 -7.67
CA THR A 35 -1.53 12.39 -8.27
C THR A 35 -2.27 12.36 -9.61
N GLN A 36 -2.23 11.22 -10.32
CA GLN A 36 -2.96 11.04 -11.57
C GLN A 36 -4.41 10.58 -11.35
N ILE A 37 -4.75 10.10 -10.15
CA ILE A 37 -6.11 9.70 -9.77
C ILE A 37 -6.86 10.86 -9.11
N ALA A 38 -6.20 11.55 -8.17
CA ALA A 38 -6.80 12.57 -7.31
C ALA A 38 -7.39 13.73 -8.13
N GLY A 39 -8.68 14.04 -7.89
CA GLY A 39 -9.44 15.08 -8.56
C GLY A 39 -9.73 14.81 -10.04
N ARG A 40 -9.40 13.63 -10.55
CA ARG A 40 -9.55 13.25 -11.96
C ARG A 40 -10.50 12.07 -12.17
N SER A 41 -11.07 11.55 -11.09
CA SER A 41 -12.02 10.44 -11.09
C SER A 41 -13.46 10.93 -11.06
N PHE A 42 -14.39 10.12 -11.57
CA PHE A 42 -15.81 10.48 -11.67
C PHE A 42 -16.50 10.57 -10.28
N CYS A 43 -16.12 9.68 -9.36
CA CYS A 43 -16.67 9.64 -8.01
C CYS A 43 -15.56 9.71 -6.96
N ALA A 44 -15.96 10.01 -5.72
CA ALA A 44 -15.06 10.18 -4.58
C ALA A 44 -14.26 8.92 -4.19
N LEU A 45 -14.65 7.73 -4.68
CA LEU A 45 -13.88 6.51 -4.45
C LEU A 45 -12.46 6.60 -5.04
N GLY A 46 -12.30 7.27 -6.19
CA GLY A 46 -10.97 7.45 -6.77
C GLY A 46 -10.05 8.26 -5.85
N ASP A 47 -10.58 9.34 -5.28
CA ASP A 47 -9.81 10.19 -4.34
C ASP A 47 -9.55 9.46 -3.03
N ALA A 48 -10.55 8.75 -2.51
CA ALA A 48 -10.42 7.91 -1.32
C ALA A 48 -9.35 6.83 -1.51
N ALA A 49 -9.26 6.22 -2.69
CA ALA A 49 -8.21 5.26 -3.00
C ALA A 49 -6.82 5.91 -3.03
N ALA A 50 -6.67 7.13 -3.54
CA ALA A 50 -5.36 7.79 -3.69
C ALA A 50 -4.82 8.45 -2.40
N THR A 51 -5.69 8.76 -1.44
CA THR A 51 -5.36 9.53 -0.22
C THR A 51 -4.42 8.85 0.79
N PRO A 52 -4.46 7.52 1.02
CA PRO A 52 -3.67 6.89 2.08
C PRO A 52 -2.15 6.92 1.84
N TYR A 53 -1.72 6.79 0.59
CA TYR A 53 -0.32 6.47 0.28
C TYR A 53 0.69 7.60 0.57
N PRO A 54 0.41 8.89 0.27
CA PRO A 54 1.31 9.97 0.66
C PRO A 54 1.56 10.03 2.17
N ALA A 55 0.53 9.81 2.99
CA ALA A 55 0.67 9.76 4.43
C ALA A 55 1.43 8.49 4.86
N ALA A 56 1.10 7.34 4.28
CA ALA A 56 1.79 6.09 4.56
C ALA A 56 3.31 6.21 4.32
N LEU A 57 3.73 6.77 3.19
CA LEU A 57 5.16 6.98 2.92
C LEU A 57 5.80 8.07 3.79
N LYS A 58 5.03 9.05 4.28
CA LYS A 58 5.56 10.05 5.20
C LYS A 58 5.95 9.42 6.55
N TYR A 59 5.14 8.49 7.05
CA TYR A 59 5.30 7.93 8.40
C TYR A 59 5.98 6.56 8.42
N PHE A 60 5.85 5.79 7.35
CA PHE A 60 6.26 4.37 7.29
C PHE A 60 7.17 4.10 6.09
N ARG A 61 7.93 5.11 5.61
CA ARG A 61 8.82 4.94 4.45
C ARG A 61 9.78 3.76 4.61
N ASP A 62 10.31 3.60 5.81
CA ASP A 62 11.30 2.58 6.12
C ASP A 62 10.68 1.17 6.03
N GLU A 63 9.39 1.01 6.36
CA GLU A 63 8.66 -0.25 6.19
C GLU A 63 8.48 -0.60 4.72
N PHE A 64 8.15 0.39 3.87
CA PHE A 64 8.07 0.19 2.40
C PHE A 64 9.44 -0.15 1.79
N LEU A 65 10.54 0.40 2.32
CA LEU A 65 11.90 0.04 1.90
C LEU A 65 12.27 -1.37 2.37
N ALA A 66 11.92 -1.74 3.59
CA ALA A 66 12.09 -3.10 4.09
C ALA A 66 11.26 -4.11 3.27
N ALA A 67 10.08 -3.71 2.78
CA ALA A 67 9.19 -4.51 1.94
C ALA A 67 9.74 -4.81 0.53
N THR A 68 10.96 -4.33 0.21
CA THR A 68 11.69 -4.71 -1.00
C THR A 68 12.40 -6.07 -0.86
N HIS A 69 12.55 -6.57 0.37
CA HIS A 69 13.28 -7.80 0.67
C HIS A 69 12.68 -8.64 1.80
N THR A 70 11.74 -8.10 2.57
CA THR A 70 11.07 -8.80 3.67
C THR A 70 9.56 -8.74 3.45
N SER A 71 8.86 -9.88 3.59
CA SER A 71 7.40 -9.93 3.46
C SER A 71 6.70 -9.21 4.61
N ALA A 72 5.46 -8.74 4.39
CA ALA A 72 4.69 -8.04 5.42
C ALA A 72 4.42 -8.92 6.64
N ASP A 73 4.17 -10.21 6.45
CA ASP A 73 3.94 -11.19 7.53
C ASP A 73 5.20 -11.39 8.41
N GLU A 74 6.39 -11.21 7.85
CA GLU A 74 7.64 -11.24 8.61
C GLU A 74 7.93 -9.92 9.32
N GLN A 75 7.51 -8.79 8.74
CA GLN A 75 7.65 -7.45 9.34
C GLN A 75 6.70 -7.24 10.52
N PHE A 76 5.48 -7.78 10.42
CA PHE A 76 4.42 -7.62 11.39
C PHE A 76 3.58 -8.90 11.44
N ASP A 77 3.45 -9.52 12.62
CA ASP A 77 2.53 -10.64 12.82
C ASP A 77 1.10 -10.09 13.05
N PRO A 78 0.19 -10.16 12.04
CA PRO A 78 -1.16 -9.67 12.20
C PRO A 78 -1.95 -10.49 13.21
N VAL A 79 -1.65 -11.79 13.34
CA VAL A 79 -2.36 -12.69 14.24
C VAL A 79 -2.05 -12.33 15.69
N ALA A 80 -0.79 -12.05 16.01
CA ALA A 80 -0.39 -11.58 17.34
C ALA A 80 -1.09 -10.29 17.78
N SER A 81 -1.58 -9.49 16.81
CA SER A 81 -2.23 -8.21 17.06
C SER A 81 -3.75 -8.32 17.28
N TYR A 82 -4.37 -9.48 17.03
CA TYR A 82 -5.79 -9.67 17.27
C TYR A 82 -6.11 -9.92 18.76
N LEU A 83 -7.13 -9.23 19.28
CA LEU A 83 -7.61 -9.38 20.67
C LEU A 83 -7.95 -10.83 21.04
N PHE A 84 -8.38 -11.63 20.05
CA PHE A 84 -8.80 -13.02 20.24
C PHE A 84 -7.73 -14.05 19.87
N ALA A 85 -6.48 -13.64 19.61
CA ALA A 85 -5.40 -14.55 19.21
C ALA A 85 -5.18 -15.71 20.21
N GLY A 86 -5.48 -15.50 21.50
CA GLY A 86 -5.43 -16.53 22.54
C GLY A 86 -6.74 -17.30 22.80
N ALA A 87 -7.86 -16.88 22.22
CA ALA A 87 -9.19 -17.45 22.50
C ALA A 87 -9.54 -18.67 21.63
N ALA A 88 -8.73 -18.95 20.60
CA ALA A 88 -8.91 -20.08 19.69
C ALA A 88 -8.17 -21.36 20.13
N ARG A 89 -7.77 -21.46 21.41
CA ARG A 89 -7.10 -22.64 21.98
C ARG A 89 -8.03 -23.43 22.89
#